data_AF-A0A6M3KFH5-F1
#
_entry.id   AF-A0A6M3KFH5-F1
#
_cell.length_a   1.000
_cell.length_b   1.000
_cell.length_c   1.000
_cell.angle_alpha   90.00
_cell.angle_beta   90.00
_cell.angle_gamma   90.00
#
_symmetry.space_group_name_H-M   'P 1'
#
loop_
_entity.id
_entity.type
_entity.pdbx_description
1 polymer ?
#
loop_
_entity_poly.entity_id
_entity_poly.type
_entity_poly.pdbx_seq_one_letter_code
_entity_poly.pdbx_strand_id
1 'polypeptide(L)'
;MVDAILEPIQKARIHNTAIVSGVDFLTVDLSPSKPPSLFRIMISVSAVTRLSMNLMVSGADAVTSHFNQGTDLTANCIYMFDVLVGSLDTINFIVNDDVTINDFTVQEITAGTQ
;
A
#
# COMPACT_ATOMS: atom_id res chain seq x y z
N MET A 1 21.82 19.27 18.26
CA MET A 1 20.65 18.54 17.74
C MET A 1 21.04 18.05 16.36
N VAL A 2 21.03 16.74 16.15
CA VAL A 2 21.07 16.20 14.79
C VAL A 2 19.63 16.31 14.30
N ASP A 3 19.38 17.10 13.27
CA ASP A 3 18.10 17.05 12.55
C ASP A 3 17.89 15.59 12.16
N ALA A 4 16.91 14.94 12.78
CA ALA A 4 16.48 13.62 12.33
C ALA A 4 16.03 13.83 10.89
N ILE A 5 16.80 13.29 9.95
CA ILE A 5 16.49 13.35 8.52
C ILE A 5 15.05 12.84 8.35
N LEU A 6 14.15 13.73 7.92
CA LEU A 6 12.74 13.44 7.67
C LEU A 6 12.59 12.74 6.31
N GLU A 7 13.28 11.62 6.13
CA GLU A 7 13.19 10.83 4.91
C GLU A 7 12.11 9.76 5.05
N PRO A 8 11.18 9.64 4.07
CA PRO A 8 10.25 8.53 4.02
C PRO A 8 10.99 7.19 3.94
N ILE A 9 10.54 6.21 4.72
CA ILE A 9 11.13 4.87 4.74
C ILE A 9 10.44 4.03 3.66
N GLN A 10 11.18 3.52 2.66
CA GLN A 10 10.60 2.62 1.65
C GLN A 10 10.26 1.26 2.28
N LYS A 11 8.98 0.88 2.25
CA LYS A 11 8.46 -0.39 2.80
C LYS A 11 8.28 -1.47 1.75
N ALA A 12 7.88 -1.07 0.55
CA ALA A 12 7.74 -1.98 -0.59
C ALA A 12 8.01 -1.23 -1.91
N ARG A 13 8.51 -1.97 -2.90
CA ARG A 13 8.61 -1.51 -4.28
C ARG A 13 8.44 -2.70 -5.23
N ILE A 14 7.55 -2.55 -6.19
CA ILE A 14 7.33 -3.51 -7.28
C ILE A 14 7.38 -2.72 -8.59
N HIS A 15 7.96 -3.31 -9.63
CA HIS A 15 8.02 -2.71 -10.96
C HIS A 15 7.85 -3.81 -12.01
N ASN A 16 7.04 -3.54 -13.04
CA ASN A 16 6.76 -4.43 -14.17
C ASN A 16 6.57 -5.90 -13.76
N THR A 17 5.68 -6.15 -12.80
CA THR A 17 5.46 -7.48 -12.22
C THR A 17 4.01 -7.91 -12.41
N ALA A 18 3.82 -9.11 -12.96
CA ALA A 18 2.50 -9.73 -13.10
C ALA A 18 1.98 -10.20 -11.73
N ILE A 19 0.76 -9.77 -11.41
CA ILE A 19 0.05 -10.10 -10.18
C ILE A 19 -1.22 -10.86 -10.54
N VAL A 20 -1.48 -11.94 -9.79
CA VAL A 20 -2.70 -12.72 -9.89
C VAL A 20 -3.80 -12.08 -9.04
N SER A 21 -5.03 -12.08 -9.54
CA SER A 21 -6.20 -11.56 -8.84
C SER A 21 -6.48 -12.28 -7.52
N GLY A 22 -6.99 -11.54 -6.55
CA GLY A 22 -7.59 -12.10 -5.33
C GLY A 22 -6.60 -12.63 -4.30
N VAL A 23 -5.30 -12.46 -4.52
CA VAL A 23 -4.24 -12.86 -3.57
C VAL A 23 -3.40 -11.67 -3.16
N ASP A 24 -2.87 -11.73 -1.94
CA ASP A 24 -1.90 -10.77 -1.44
C ASP A 24 -0.65 -10.80 -2.32
N PHE A 25 -0.29 -9.65 -2.88
CA PHE A 25 0.80 -9.58 -3.85
C PHE A 25 2.16 -9.23 -3.25
N LEU A 26 2.22 -8.84 -1.97
CA LEU A 26 3.49 -8.75 -1.24
C LEU A 26 3.77 -10.08 -0.56
N THR A 27 5.05 -10.50 -0.58
CA THR A 27 5.50 -11.75 0.04
C THR A 27 5.40 -11.74 1.56
N VAL A 28 5.43 -10.54 2.17
CA VAL A 28 5.33 -10.32 3.62
C VAL A 28 4.49 -9.07 3.84
N ASP A 29 3.61 -9.14 4.84
CA ASP A 29 2.81 -8.00 5.24
C ASP A 29 3.67 -6.86 5.78
N LEU A 30 3.28 -5.63 5.46
CA LEU A 30 3.96 -4.43 5.91
C LEU A 30 3.48 -4.05 7.31
N SER A 31 4.41 -3.87 8.23
CA SER A 31 4.16 -3.31 9.57
C SER A 31 4.82 -1.94 9.73
N PRO A 32 4.24 -0.99 10.47
CA PRO A 32 4.86 0.30 10.72
C PRO A 32 6.11 0.16 11.57
N SER A 33 7.18 0.84 11.18
CA SER A 33 8.43 0.87 11.95
C SER A 33 8.36 1.84 13.12
N LYS A 34 7.55 2.90 13.02
CA LYS A 34 7.31 3.87 14.10
C LYS A 34 5.83 4.27 14.16
N PRO A 35 4.95 3.42 14.70
CA PRO A 35 3.54 3.76 14.84
C PRO A 35 3.31 4.85 15.90
N PRO A 36 2.31 5.73 15.72
CA PRO A 36 1.49 5.87 14.52
C PRO A 36 2.26 6.54 13.38
N SER A 37 2.06 6.06 12.16
CA SER A 37 2.67 6.62 10.94
C SER A 37 1.70 6.60 9.76
N LEU A 38 2.10 7.20 8.64
CA LEU A 38 1.36 7.19 7.38
C LEU A 38 2.07 6.30 6.38
N PHE A 39 1.34 5.36 5.78
CA PHE A 39 1.78 4.67 4.57
C PHE A 39 1.23 5.41 3.37
N ARG A 40 2.12 5.95 2.53
CA ARG A 40 1.82 6.51 1.22
C ARG A 40 2.04 5.44 0.16
N ILE A 41 0.97 5.08 -0.52
CA ILE A 41 0.94 4.08 -1.58
C ILE A 41 0.86 4.81 -2.92
N MET A 42 1.79 4.54 -3.82
CA MET A 42 1.68 4.93 -5.23
C MET A 42 1.57 3.67 -6.09
N ILE A 43 0.70 3.69 -7.09
CA ILE A 43 0.50 2.54 -7.99
C ILE A 43 0.14 2.96 -9.42
N SER A 44 0.61 2.20 -10.39
CA SER A 44 0.14 2.18 -11.78
C SER A 44 -0.01 0.73 -12.25
N VAL A 45 -1.09 0.42 -12.95
CA VAL A 45 -1.45 -0.92 -13.41
C VAL A 45 -1.60 -0.94 -14.93
N SER A 46 -1.29 -2.07 -15.57
CA SER A 46 -1.30 -2.21 -17.03
C SER A 46 -2.72 -2.30 -17.64
N ALA A 47 -3.71 -2.67 -16.83
CA ALA A 47 -5.11 -2.84 -17.22
C ALA A 47 -6.04 -2.32 -16.11
N VAL A 48 -7.32 -2.14 -16.44
CA VAL A 48 -8.35 -1.73 -15.48
C VAL A 48 -8.48 -2.79 -14.40
N THR A 49 -8.38 -2.38 -13.13
CA THR A 49 -8.63 -3.25 -11.98
C THR A 49 -8.85 -2.44 -10.71
N ARG A 50 -9.50 -3.02 -9.70
CA ARG A 50 -9.61 -2.42 -8.38
C ARG A 50 -8.46 -2.81 -7.46
N LEU A 51 -7.86 -1.82 -6.81
CA LEU A 51 -6.91 -2.03 -5.71
C LEU A 51 -7.66 -2.09 -4.37
N SER A 52 -7.32 -3.09 -3.58
CA SER A 52 -7.78 -3.24 -2.19
C SER A 52 -6.59 -3.46 -1.26
N MET A 53 -6.79 -3.17 0.02
CA MET A 53 -5.88 -3.44 1.11
C MET A 53 -6.51 -4.49 2.02
N ASN A 54 -5.75 -5.53 2.34
CA ASN A 54 -6.03 -6.35 3.52
C ASN A 54 -5.35 -5.71 4.71
N LEU A 55 -6.15 -5.23 5.66
CA LEU A 55 -5.67 -4.65 6.90
C LEU A 55 -6.01 -5.59 8.05
N MET A 56 -5.00 -6.06 8.75
CA MET A 56 -5.18 -6.70 10.04
C MET A 56 -4.87 -5.68 11.14
N VAL A 57 -5.83 -5.43 12.02
CA VAL A 57 -5.66 -4.57 13.20
C VAL A 57 -5.53 -5.46 14.42
N SER A 58 -4.38 -5.40 15.11
CA SER A 58 -4.12 -5.95 16.46
C SER A 58 -5.04 -7.11 16.91
N GLY A 59 -4.81 -8.32 16.39
CA GLY A 59 -5.48 -9.53 16.86
C GLY A 59 -6.96 -9.67 16.47
N ALA A 60 -7.46 -8.78 15.62
CA ALA A 60 -8.73 -8.95 14.93
C ALA A 60 -8.55 -9.69 13.60
N ASP A 61 -9.67 -10.13 13.02
CA ASP A 61 -9.70 -10.67 11.67
C ASP A 61 -9.29 -9.60 10.66
N ALA A 62 -8.63 -10.02 9.58
CA ALA A 62 -8.27 -9.13 8.48
C ALA A 62 -9.53 -8.58 7.82
N VAL A 63 -9.55 -7.27 7.58
CA VAL A 63 -10.62 -6.57 6.86
C VAL A 63 -10.08 -6.10 5.52
N THR A 64 -10.74 -6.48 4.44
CA THR A 64 -10.46 -5.93 3.11
C THR A 64 -11.12 -4.56 2.97
N SER A 65 -10.31 -3.53 2.78
CA SER A 65 -10.74 -2.17 2.48
C SER A 65 -10.41 -1.81 1.04
N HIS A 66 -11.31 -1.12 0.35
CA HIS A 66 -11.09 -0.75 -1.05
C HIS A 66 -10.55 0.68 -1.17
N PHE A 67 -9.54 0.88 -2.01
CA PHE A 67 -9.13 2.22 -2.41
C PHE A 67 -10.10 2.80 -3.43
N ASN A 68 -10.06 4.11 -3.63
CA ASN A 68 -10.84 4.81 -4.67
C ASN A 68 -12.35 4.51 -4.60
N GLN A 69 -12.92 4.43 -3.38
CA GLN A 69 -14.33 4.07 -3.14
C GLN A 69 -14.72 2.70 -3.74
N GLY A 70 -13.75 1.81 -3.98
CA GLY A 70 -13.98 0.55 -4.66
C GLY A 70 -14.24 0.65 -6.15
N THR A 71 -13.94 1.80 -6.76
CA THR A 71 -13.95 1.99 -8.22
C THR A 71 -12.62 1.55 -8.82
N ASP A 72 -12.68 0.97 -10.00
CA ASP A 72 -11.48 0.51 -10.71
C ASP A 72 -10.50 1.65 -11.01
N LEU A 73 -9.23 1.31 -10.94
CA LEU A 73 -8.14 2.14 -11.42
C LEU A 73 -8.12 2.09 -12.95
N THR A 74 -7.87 3.24 -13.57
CA THR A 74 -7.67 3.32 -15.02
C THR A 74 -6.28 2.81 -15.39
N ALA A 75 -6.20 2.01 -16.46
CA ALA A 75 -4.94 1.47 -16.97
C ALA A 75 -3.94 2.59 -17.28
N ASN A 76 -2.67 2.38 -16.88
CA ASN A 76 -1.54 3.27 -17.10
C ASN A 76 -1.67 4.67 -16.46
N CYS A 77 -2.55 4.82 -15.47
CA CYS A 77 -2.64 6.01 -14.63
C CYS A 77 -1.94 5.78 -13.28
N ILE A 78 -1.29 6.83 -12.77
CA ILE A 78 -0.69 6.81 -11.44
C ILE A 78 -1.73 7.29 -10.42
N TYR A 79 -1.95 6.48 -9.39
CA TYR A 79 -2.77 6.82 -8.24
C TYR A 79 -1.90 6.92 -6.99
N MET A 80 -2.31 7.76 -6.05
CA MET A 80 -1.68 7.90 -4.74
C MET A 80 -2.74 7.85 -3.65
N PHE A 81 -2.47 7.07 -2.60
CA PHE A 81 -3.34 6.93 -1.43
C PHE A 81 -2.50 7.03 -0.16
N ASP A 82 -3.09 7.58 0.89
CA ASP A 82 -2.49 7.61 2.22
C ASP A 82 -3.34 6.78 3.19
N VAL A 83 -2.69 5.99 4.02
CA VAL A 83 -3.32 5.15 5.05
C VAL A 83 -2.62 5.42 6.39
N LEU A 84 -3.39 5.74 7.42
CA LEU A 84 -2.89 5.79 8.79
C LEU A 84 -2.72 4.37 9.33
N VAL A 85 -1.55 4.11 9.92
CA VAL A 85 -1.21 2.80 10.51
C VAL A 85 -0.82 2.95 11.96
N GLY A 86 -1.44 2.12 12.80
CA GLY A 86 -1.25 2.05 14.23
C GLY A 86 -0.30 0.93 14.67
N SER A 87 -0.13 0.81 15.98
CA SER A 87 0.68 -0.27 16.55
C SER A 87 0.01 -1.62 16.27
N LEU A 88 0.81 -2.61 15.84
CA LEU A 88 0.39 -3.97 15.50
C LEU A 88 -0.45 -4.11 14.22
N ASP A 89 -0.64 -3.04 13.45
CA ASP A 89 -1.27 -3.15 12.14
C ASP A 89 -0.34 -3.87 11.15
N THR A 90 -0.90 -4.76 10.35
CA THR A 90 -0.23 -5.32 9.17
C THR A 90 -1.07 -5.10 7.92
N ILE A 91 -0.40 -4.77 6.83
CA ILE A 91 -1.03 -4.40 5.56
C ILE A 91 -0.46 -5.24 4.43
N ASN A 92 -1.36 -5.75 3.59
CA ASN A 92 -1.04 -6.26 2.27
C ASN A 92 -2.09 -5.78 1.25
N PHE A 93 -1.90 -6.11 -0.02
CA PHE A 93 -2.67 -5.54 -1.12
C PHE A 93 -3.13 -6.61 -2.10
N ILE A 94 -4.33 -6.40 -2.62
CA ILE A 94 -4.97 -7.27 -3.60
C ILE A 94 -5.42 -6.44 -4.80
N VAL A 95 -5.29 -7.02 -5.99
CA VAL A 95 -5.96 -6.56 -7.22
C VAL A 95 -7.11 -7.50 -7.58
N ASN A 96 -8.15 -6.96 -8.21
CA ASN A 96 -9.36 -7.70 -8.53
C ASN A 96 -9.32 -8.45 -9.87
N ASP A 97 -8.29 -8.21 -10.67
CA ASP A 97 -8.06 -8.82 -11.99
C ASP A 97 -6.57 -9.14 -12.15
N ASP A 98 -6.24 -10.12 -12.99
CA ASP A 98 -4.85 -10.42 -13.34
C ASP A 98 -4.27 -9.23 -14.12
N VAL A 99 -3.27 -8.57 -13.55
CA VAL A 99 -2.67 -7.35 -14.13
C VAL A 99 -1.15 -7.34 -13.94
N THR A 100 -0.46 -6.56 -14.75
CA THR A 100 0.90 -6.16 -14.42
C THR A 100 0.85 -4.87 -13.61
N ILE A 101 1.46 -4.88 -12.42
CA ILE A 101 1.80 -3.64 -11.73
C ILE A 101 2.98 -3.03 -12.49
N ASN A 102 2.74 -1.90 -13.15
CA ASN A 102 3.76 -1.13 -13.85
C ASN A 102 4.75 -0.56 -12.83
N ASP A 103 4.22 0.13 -11.82
CA ASP A 103 4.96 0.70 -10.71
C ASP A 103 4.13 0.64 -9.44
N PHE A 104 4.75 0.26 -8.33
CA PHE A 104 4.14 0.32 -7.00
C PHE A 104 5.20 0.65 -5.96
N THR A 105 4.89 1.58 -5.06
CA THR A 105 5.74 1.91 -3.92
C THR A 105 4.91 2.17 -2.69
N VAL A 106 5.37 1.68 -1.55
CA VAL A 106 4.87 2.10 -0.24
C VAL A 106 5.99 2.80 0.51
N GLN A 107 5.72 4.01 0.96
CA GLN A 107 6.62 4.80 1.79
C GLN A 107 5.96 5.06 3.15
N GLU A 108 6.70 4.81 4.23
CA GLU A 108 6.28 5.15 5.59
C GLU A 108 6.79 6.55 5.94
N ILE A 109 5.87 7.45 6.28
CA ILE A 109 6.14 8.80 6.75
C ILE A 109 5.97 8.78 8.27
N THR A 110 7.10 8.84 9.00
CA THR A 110 7.15 8.68 10.46
C THR A 110 7.13 10.00 11.24
N ALA A 111 7.39 11.11 10.55
CA ALA A 111 7.33 12.47 11.09
C ALA A 111 7.24 13.45 9.92
N GLY A 112 6.46 14.52 10.08
CA GLY A 112 6.26 15.56 9.07
C GLY A 112 4.86 16.17 9.17
N THR A 113 4.69 17.40 8.68
CA THR A 113 3.38 17.99 8.39
C THR A 113 2.98 17.57 6.98
N GLN A 114 1.77 17.03 6.79
CA GLN A 114 1.21 16.79 5.46
C GLN A 114 0.83 18.11 4.77
#